data_AF-A0AAU4LN65-F1
#
_entry.id   AF-A0AAU4LN65-F1
#
_cell.length_a   1.000
_cell.length_b   1.000
_cell.length_c   1.000
_cell.angle_alpha   90.00
_cell.angle_beta   90.00
_cell.angle_gamma   90.00
#
_symmetry.space_group_name_H-M   'P 1'
#
loop_
_entity.id
_entity.type
_entity.pdbx_description
1 polymer ?
#
loop_
_entity_poly.entity_id
_entity_poly.type
_entity_poly.pdbx_seq_one_letter_code
_entity_poly.pdbx_strand_id
1 'polypeptide(L)'
;MNTGVPSVRRRRGALMVLAAAVMLAISGCRSGDLVSYDLPAKSARYTFEAKTNDVKTVWEYTSAKPAKGDAPELSPCMGDVVGSNKAACRPEPLIFLRYDFDLALDNTAEAGETHEITVVGYYQERLTAVPKVTSLKAETSFDGGRTWRPASTKDAGKGTFTVKIKNPRRDQAAKGVGLRISATDSEGNAVRQTLPTAYTLR
;
A
#
# COMPACT_ATOMS: atom_id res chain seq x y z
N MET A 1 -20.96 -68.02 -56.51
CA MET A 1 -21.49 -66.86 -57.25
C MET A 1 -21.27 -65.62 -56.40
N ASN A 2 -20.70 -64.58 -57.02
CA ASN A 2 -20.40 -63.24 -56.51
C ASN A 2 -21.55 -62.66 -55.67
N THR A 3 -21.33 -61.84 -54.63
CA THR A 3 -20.69 -60.50 -54.61
C THR A 3 -20.23 -60.20 -53.16
N GLY A 4 -19.06 -59.60 -52.90
CA GLY A 4 -18.81 -58.15 -52.99
C GLY A 4 -18.54 -57.53 -51.60
N VAL A 5 -17.26 -57.49 -51.21
CA VAL A 5 -16.57 -56.78 -50.09
C VAL A 5 -16.60 -55.24 -50.33
N PRO A 6 -16.20 -54.24 -49.47
CA PRO A 6 -15.60 -54.19 -48.09
C PRO A 6 -16.32 -53.28 -47.06
N SER A 7 -16.15 -53.44 -45.74
CA SER A 7 -15.03 -53.07 -44.82
C SER A 7 -14.87 -51.56 -44.51
N VAL A 8 -15.25 -51.13 -43.30
CA VAL A 8 -14.41 -50.81 -42.11
C VAL A 8 -13.72 -49.42 -42.11
N ARG A 9 -14.21 -48.53 -41.23
CA ARG A 9 -13.42 -47.55 -40.46
C ARG A 9 -14.16 -47.32 -39.13
N ARG A 10 -13.88 -48.09 -38.07
CA ARG A 10 -12.78 -47.96 -37.08
C ARG A 10 -12.81 -46.66 -36.27
N ARG A 11 -13.27 -46.77 -35.02
CA ARG A 11 -12.63 -46.34 -33.73
C ARG A 11 -13.74 -46.24 -32.68
N ARG A 12 -13.97 -47.26 -31.84
CA ARG A 12 -13.36 -47.44 -30.50
C ARG A 12 -13.06 -46.13 -29.79
N GLY A 13 -13.78 -45.88 -28.69
CA GLY A 13 -13.45 -44.87 -27.70
C GLY A 13 -14.57 -44.75 -26.68
N ALA A 14 -14.47 -45.48 -25.58
CA ALA A 14 -15.40 -45.47 -24.46
C ALA A 14 -15.60 -44.05 -23.91
N LEU A 15 -16.86 -43.64 -23.70
CA LEU A 15 -17.17 -42.53 -22.81
C LEU A 15 -16.96 -43.02 -21.37
N MET A 16 -15.81 -42.68 -20.79
CA MET A 16 -15.64 -42.70 -19.35
C MET A 16 -16.06 -41.35 -18.77
N VAL A 17 -16.96 -41.46 -17.80
CA VAL A 17 -17.45 -40.41 -16.91
C VAL A 17 -16.29 -39.72 -16.18
N LEU A 18 -16.32 -38.39 -16.13
CA LEU A 18 -15.62 -37.63 -15.09
C LEU A 18 -16.62 -36.66 -14.46
N ALA A 19 -17.23 -37.15 -13.39
CA ALA A 19 -17.87 -36.34 -12.37
C ALA A 19 -16.78 -35.62 -11.58
N ALA A 20 -16.78 -34.28 -11.63
CA ALA A 20 -16.15 -33.42 -10.62
C ALA A 20 -16.68 -31.99 -10.79
N ALA A 21 -17.98 -31.79 -10.58
CA ALA A 21 -18.49 -30.48 -10.19
C ALA A 21 -18.12 -30.28 -8.72
N VAL A 22 -16.85 -29.94 -8.46
CA VAL A 22 -16.39 -29.59 -7.11
C VAL A 22 -16.94 -28.22 -6.78
N MET A 23 -17.97 -28.27 -5.96
CA MET A 23 -18.46 -27.22 -5.07
C MET A 23 -17.34 -26.28 -4.59
N LEU A 24 -17.27 -25.08 -5.14
CA LEU A 24 -16.59 -23.95 -4.50
C LEU A 24 -17.61 -22.85 -4.20
N ALA A 25 -18.62 -23.22 -3.42
CA ALA A 25 -19.64 -22.33 -2.90
C ALA A 25 -19.78 -22.47 -1.38
N ILE A 26 -18.66 -22.69 -0.66
CA ILE A 26 -18.65 -22.71 0.81
C ILE A 26 -17.32 -22.13 1.34
N SER A 27 -17.03 -20.90 0.96
CA SER A 27 -16.33 -19.96 1.84
C SER A 27 -16.96 -18.61 1.62
N GLY A 28 -17.94 -18.29 2.47
CA GLY A 28 -18.48 -16.95 2.61
C GLY A 28 -17.46 -15.99 3.21
N CYS A 29 -16.26 -15.89 2.63
CA CYS A 29 -15.66 -14.58 2.50
C CYS A 29 -16.65 -13.83 1.61
N ARG A 30 -17.53 -13.04 2.23
CA ARG A 30 -18.08 -11.89 1.54
C ARG A 30 -16.86 -11.21 0.93
N SER A 31 -16.70 -11.37 -0.38
CA SER A 31 -15.76 -10.59 -1.18
C SER A 31 -15.99 -9.17 -0.69
N GLY A 32 -15.05 -8.63 0.09
CA GLY A 32 -15.24 -7.34 0.74
C GLY A 32 -15.68 -6.37 -0.36
N ASP A 33 -16.82 -5.70 -0.14
CA ASP A 33 -17.35 -4.76 -1.11
C ASP A 33 -16.18 -3.89 -1.57
N LEU A 34 -15.83 -4.01 -2.85
CA LEU A 34 -14.78 -3.18 -3.42
C LEU A 34 -15.28 -1.76 -3.33
N VAL A 35 -14.73 -1.01 -2.39
CA VAL A 35 -15.06 0.39 -2.23
C VAL A 35 -14.48 1.14 -3.42
N SER A 36 -15.35 1.48 -4.38
CA SER A 36 -15.02 2.30 -5.53
C SER A 36 -15.72 3.64 -5.45
N TYR A 37 -15.06 4.69 -5.93
CA TYR A 37 -15.61 6.03 -6.02
C TYR A 37 -15.56 6.50 -7.47
N ASP A 38 -16.64 7.13 -7.94
CA ASP A 38 -16.64 7.81 -9.23
C ASP A 38 -15.96 9.17 -9.09
N LEU A 39 -14.79 9.31 -9.71
CA LEU A 39 -14.04 10.57 -9.72
C LEU A 39 -14.30 11.35 -11.03
N PRO A 40 -14.35 12.68 -10.98
CA PRO A 40 -14.41 13.51 -12.17
C PRO A 40 -13.28 13.22 -13.17
N ALA A 41 -13.60 13.21 -14.46
CA ALA A 41 -12.58 12.94 -15.49
C ALA A 41 -11.52 14.04 -15.61
N LYS A 42 -11.88 15.29 -15.29
CA LYS A 42 -10.98 16.45 -15.30
C LYS A 42 -10.02 16.38 -14.10
N SER A 43 -8.87 17.03 -14.26
CA SER A 43 -7.92 17.17 -13.15
C SER A 43 -8.56 17.86 -11.95
N ALA A 44 -8.40 17.26 -10.77
CA ALA A 44 -8.83 17.80 -9.49
C ALA A 44 -7.88 17.39 -8.36
N ARG A 45 -7.97 18.10 -7.23
CA ARG A 45 -7.25 17.75 -5.99
C ARG A 45 -8.16 16.91 -5.11
N TYR A 46 -7.61 15.82 -4.59
CA TYR A 46 -8.30 14.86 -3.76
C TYR A 46 -7.61 14.74 -2.40
N THR A 47 -8.41 14.46 -1.39
CA THR A 47 -7.94 13.98 -0.09
C THR A 47 -8.42 12.56 0.10
N PHE A 48 -7.49 11.64 0.34
CA PHE A 48 -7.82 10.27 0.70
C PHE A 48 -7.36 10.00 2.12
N GLU A 49 -8.26 9.53 2.97
CA GLU A 49 -7.95 9.15 4.34
C GLU A 49 -8.21 7.66 4.53
N ALA A 50 -7.22 6.97 5.09
CA ALA A 50 -7.35 5.58 5.52
C ALA A 50 -6.94 5.45 6.99
N LYS A 51 -7.67 4.61 7.72
CA LYS A 51 -7.33 4.20 9.08
C LYS A 51 -7.22 2.68 9.13
N THR A 52 -6.05 2.17 9.49
CA THR A 52 -5.80 0.74 9.70
C THR A 52 -5.34 0.57 11.15
N ASN A 53 -6.14 -0.14 11.95
CA ASN A 53 -6.02 -0.11 13.42
C ASN A 53 -6.02 1.36 13.89
N ASP A 54 -5.03 1.78 14.68
CA ASP A 54 -4.91 3.18 15.13
C ASP A 54 -4.02 4.04 14.24
N VAL A 55 -3.41 3.47 13.18
CA VAL A 55 -2.62 4.23 12.22
C VAL A 55 -3.53 4.97 11.25
N LYS A 56 -3.39 6.29 11.20
CA LYS A 56 -4.11 7.16 10.26
C LYS A 56 -3.17 7.67 9.19
N THR A 57 -3.52 7.49 7.92
CA THR A 57 -2.79 8.07 6.79
C THR A 57 -3.73 8.96 5.97
N VAL A 58 -3.28 10.17 5.69
CA VAL A 58 -4.00 11.14 4.86
C VAL A 58 -3.12 11.50 3.67
N TRP A 59 -3.62 11.32 2.47
CA TRP A 59 -2.99 11.75 1.22
C TRP A 59 -3.72 12.95 0.66
N GLU A 60 -2.97 13.88 0.10
CA GLU A 60 -3.47 14.98 -0.72
C GLU A 60 -2.78 14.88 -2.08
N TYR A 61 -3.53 14.73 -3.16
CA TYR A 61 -2.95 14.45 -4.47
C TYR A 61 -3.79 15.01 -5.61
N THR A 62 -3.16 15.23 -6.76
CA THR A 62 -3.87 15.57 -8.01
C THR A 62 -4.13 14.30 -8.80
N SER A 63 -5.36 14.11 -9.27
CA SER A 63 -5.68 13.04 -10.22
C SER A 63 -6.61 13.50 -11.33
N ALA A 64 -6.58 12.78 -12.44
CA ALA A 64 -7.37 12.99 -13.64
C ALA A 64 -7.54 11.64 -14.35
N LYS A 65 -8.55 11.54 -15.22
CA LYS A 65 -8.73 10.34 -16.05
C LYS A 65 -7.44 10.02 -16.81
N PRO A 66 -6.89 8.80 -16.71
CA PRO A 66 -5.68 8.45 -17.43
C PRO A 66 -5.96 8.40 -18.94
N ALA A 67 -5.07 9.01 -19.72
CA ALA A 67 -5.14 8.98 -21.18
C ALA A 67 -4.74 7.62 -21.76
N LYS A 68 -3.88 6.89 -21.05
CA LYS A 68 -3.41 5.53 -21.39
C LYS A 68 -3.40 4.69 -20.13
N GLY A 69 -3.71 3.40 -20.28
CA GLY A 69 -3.56 2.45 -19.19
C GLY A 69 -2.08 2.25 -18.87
N ASP A 70 -1.76 2.20 -17.59
CA ASP A 70 -0.41 2.02 -17.05
C ASP A 70 -0.44 1.05 -15.85
N ALA A 71 -1.39 0.12 -15.88
CA ALA A 71 -1.53 -0.89 -14.84
C ALA A 71 -0.49 -2.01 -15.05
N PRO A 72 0.23 -2.43 -14.01
CA PRO A 72 1.10 -3.61 -14.08
C PRO A 72 0.31 -4.88 -14.41
N GLU A 73 0.85 -5.76 -15.26
CA GLU A 73 0.25 -7.08 -15.55
C GLU A 73 0.11 -7.93 -14.28
N LEU A 74 1.07 -7.82 -13.36
CA LEU A 74 1.07 -8.53 -12.07
C LEU A 74 0.29 -7.81 -10.96
N SER A 75 -0.16 -6.57 -11.19
CA SER A 75 -0.99 -5.80 -10.28
C SER A 75 -2.04 -5.02 -11.08
N PRO A 76 -2.95 -5.74 -11.76
CA PRO A 76 -3.99 -5.14 -12.59
C PRO A 76 -4.89 -4.23 -11.75
N CYS A 77 -5.49 -3.24 -12.41
CA CYS A 77 -6.53 -2.45 -11.76
C CYS A 77 -7.69 -3.35 -11.36
N MET A 78 -8.20 -3.14 -10.15
CA MET A 78 -9.21 -4.03 -9.59
C MET A 78 -10.48 -4.11 -10.44
N GLY A 79 -10.84 -3.01 -11.13
CA GLY A 79 -11.97 -3.00 -12.06
C GLY A 79 -11.83 -3.98 -13.24
N ASP A 80 -10.60 -4.25 -13.69
CA ASP A 80 -10.35 -5.25 -14.74
C ASP A 80 -10.44 -6.67 -14.15
N VAL A 81 -9.86 -6.88 -12.97
CA VAL A 81 -9.89 -8.18 -12.24
C VAL A 81 -11.31 -8.65 -11.97
N VAL A 82 -12.20 -7.75 -11.52
CA VAL A 82 -13.60 -8.09 -11.25
C VAL A 82 -14.52 -7.89 -12.45
N GLY A 83 -13.98 -7.53 -13.62
CA GLY A 83 -14.74 -7.34 -14.85
C GLY A 83 -15.73 -6.16 -14.84
N SER A 84 -15.61 -5.24 -13.88
CA SER A 84 -16.52 -4.10 -13.73
C SER A 84 -16.13 -2.90 -14.59
N ASN A 85 -14.85 -2.74 -14.93
CA ASN A 85 -14.37 -1.62 -15.73
C ASN A 85 -13.04 -1.96 -16.45
N LYS A 86 -13.05 -1.86 -17.80
CA LYS A 86 -11.87 -2.09 -18.66
C LYS A 86 -11.27 -0.79 -19.25
N ALA A 87 -11.69 0.37 -18.74
CA ALA A 87 -11.12 1.63 -19.16
C ALA A 87 -9.62 1.69 -18.82
N ALA A 88 -8.90 2.57 -19.52
CA ALA A 88 -7.55 2.94 -19.14
C ALA A 88 -7.51 3.28 -17.64
N CYS A 89 -6.53 2.74 -16.93
CA CYS A 89 -6.36 2.89 -15.49
C CYS A 89 -4.86 2.95 -15.14
N ARG A 90 -4.52 3.55 -14.02
CA ARG A 90 -3.15 3.65 -13.51
C ARG A 90 -3.17 3.73 -11.98
N PRO A 91 -2.06 3.44 -11.28
CA PRO A 91 -1.89 3.79 -9.88
C PRO A 91 -2.16 5.29 -9.63
N GLU A 92 -2.83 5.61 -8.53
CA GLU A 92 -2.93 6.99 -8.06
C GLU A 92 -1.56 7.46 -7.55
N PRO A 93 -1.19 8.75 -7.72
CA PRO A 93 0.12 9.29 -7.31
C PRO A 93 0.20 9.51 -5.78
N LEU A 94 -0.11 8.47 -5.02
CA LEU A 94 -0.03 8.46 -3.56
C LEU A 94 1.41 8.18 -3.12
N ILE A 95 1.95 9.04 -2.26
CA ILE A 95 3.23 8.79 -1.60
C ILE A 95 3.03 7.73 -0.52
N PHE A 96 3.71 6.60 -0.64
CA PHE A 96 3.80 5.58 0.41
C PHE A 96 5.06 5.79 1.25
N LEU A 97 4.98 5.41 2.52
CA LEU A 97 6.07 5.53 3.48
C LEU A 97 6.48 4.13 3.92
N ARG A 98 7.76 3.79 3.74
CA ARG A 98 8.38 2.57 4.27
C ARG A 98 9.32 2.96 5.40
N TYR A 99 9.28 2.18 6.47
CA TYR A 99 10.05 2.41 7.69
C TYR A 99 11.07 1.31 7.89
N ASP A 100 12.27 1.72 8.27
CA ASP A 100 13.22 0.88 8.98
C ASP A 100 13.46 1.55 10.34
N PHE A 101 12.95 0.92 11.39
CA PHE A 101 12.99 1.48 12.74
C PHE A 101 14.25 1.09 13.51
N ASP A 102 15.10 0.19 13.01
CA ASP A 102 16.29 -0.29 13.72
C ASP A 102 16.03 -0.68 15.20
N LEU A 103 14.92 -1.39 15.46
CA LEU A 103 14.52 -1.77 16.80
C LEU A 103 15.16 -3.09 17.22
N ALA A 104 15.24 -3.30 18.53
CA ALA A 104 15.46 -4.63 19.07
C ALA A 104 14.29 -5.57 18.69
N LEU A 105 14.53 -6.88 18.74
CA LEU A 105 13.56 -7.92 18.32
C LEU A 105 12.24 -7.91 19.11
N ASP A 106 12.21 -7.26 20.28
CA ASP A 106 11.03 -7.04 21.11
C ASP A 106 10.27 -5.75 20.76
N ASN A 107 10.60 -5.09 19.64
CA ASN A 107 10.07 -3.81 19.18
C ASN A 107 10.33 -2.65 20.16
N THR A 108 11.54 -2.64 20.76
CA THR A 108 11.99 -1.58 21.66
C THR A 108 13.21 -0.81 21.14
N ALA A 109 13.37 0.41 21.64
CA ALA A 109 14.59 1.20 21.55
C ALA A 109 15.06 1.61 22.96
N GLU A 110 16.33 1.99 23.09
CA GLU A 110 16.89 2.46 24.37
C GLU A 110 16.19 3.74 24.86
N ALA A 111 15.81 3.76 26.13
CA ALA A 111 15.33 4.96 26.79
C ALA A 111 16.48 5.95 27.06
N GLY A 112 16.19 7.25 27.05
CA GLY A 112 17.17 8.29 27.36
C GLY A 112 18.21 8.58 26.28
N GLU A 113 18.25 7.77 25.21
CA GLU A 113 19.21 7.88 24.13
C GLU A 113 18.61 8.47 22.84
N THR A 114 19.48 8.90 21.93
CA THR A 114 19.04 9.25 20.57
C THR A 114 18.94 8.00 19.73
N HIS A 115 17.75 7.76 19.19
CA HIS A 115 17.45 6.66 18.26
C HIS A 115 17.31 7.20 16.84
N GLU A 116 17.94 6.56 15.86
CA GLU A 116 17.82 6.93 14.44
C GLU A 116 16.94 5.91 13.72
N ILE A 117 16.04 6.40 12.87
CA ILE A 117 15.21 5.57 12.00
C ILE A 117 15.38 6.04 10.55
N THR A 118 15.14 5.13 9.60
CA THR A 118 15.12 5.46 8.18
C THR A 118 13.68 5.42 7.64
N VAL A 119 13.31 6.44 6.88
CA VAL A 119 12.01 6.53 6.20
C VAL A 119 12.24 6.72 4.72
N VAL A 120 11.60 5.88 3.90
CA VAL A 120 11.65 5.98 2.44
C VAL A 120 10.26 6.36 1.91
N GLY A 121 10.17 7.50 1.25
CA GLY A 121 9.03 7.88 0.44
C GLY A 121 9.11 7.22 -0.94
N TYR A 122 8.06 6.50 -1.34
CA TYR A 122 8.03 5.79 -2.63
C TYR A 122 6.61 5.77 -3.21
N TYR A 123 6.48 5.34 -4.47
CA TYR A 123 5.19 5.18 -5.15
C TYR A 123 4.96 3.70 -5.46
N GLN A 124 3.69 3.35 -5.72
CA GLN A 124 3.38 2.06 -6.34
C GLN A 124 4.21 1.86 -7.60
N GLU A 125 4.68 0.63 -7.79
CA GLU A 125 5.50 0.30 -8.95
C GLU A 125 4.78 0.66 -10.25
N ARG A 126 5.57 1.09 -11.23
CA ARG A 126 5.13 1.38 -12.61
C ARG A 126 4.16 2.55 -12.76
N LEU A 127 4.10 3.48 -11.82
CA LEU A 127 3.68 4.84 -12.15
C LEU A 127 4.68 5.41 -13.17
N THR A 128 4.31 5.57 -14.45
CA THR A 128 5.26 5.94 -15.52
C THR A 128 5.98 7.26 -15.27
N ALA A 129 5.28 8.26 -14.73
CA ALA A 129 5.85 9.54 -14.35
C ALA A 129 5.84 9.64 -12.81
N VAL A 130 6.91 9.15 -12.18
CA VAL A 130 7.05 9.15 -10.71
C VAL A 130 7.50 10.53 -10.24
N PRO A 131 6.70 11.25 -9.43
CA PRO A 131 7.15 12.48 -8.79
C PRO A 131 8.29 12.19 -7.82
N LYS A 132 9.21 13.14 -7.64
CA LYS A 132 10.29 12.99 -6.66
C LYS A 132 9.78 13.41 -5.29
N VAL A 133 9.89 12.55 -4.29
CA VAL A 133 9.67 12.97 -2.90
C VAL A 133 10.78 13.95 -2.52
N THR A 134 10.40 15.20 -2.23
CA THR A 134 11.31 16.34 -2.05
C THR A 134 11.50 16.74 -0.60
N SER A 135 10.57 16.40 0.28
CA SER A 135 10.67 16.74 1.70
C SER A 135 10.01 15.70 2.59
N LEU A 136 10.54 15.57 3.80
CA LEU A 136 9.96 14.79 4.88
C LEU A 136 10.15 15.53 6.20
N LYS A 137 9.08 15.62 6.98
CA LYS A 137 9.06 16.13 8.36
C LYS A 137 8.58 15.03 9.29
N ALA A 138 9.24 14.91 10.42
CA ALA A 138 8.88 13.96 11.46
C ALA A 138 8.58 14.70 12.76
N GLU A 139 7.54 14.26 13.44
CA GLU A 139 7.18 14.69 14.78
C GLU A 139 7.06 13.46 15.69
N THR A 140 7.42 13.61 16.95
CA THR A 140 7.36 12.54 17.95
C THR A 140 6.36 12.92 19.04
N SER A 141 5.77 11.90 19.65
CA SER A 141 4.96 12.05 20.85
C SER A 141 5.41 11.04 21.90
N PHE A 142 5.45 11.46 23.16
CA PHE A 142 5.77 10.61 24.30
C PHE A 142 4.61 10.53 25.30
N ASP A 143 3.55 11.28 25.07
CA ASP A 143 2.43 11.45 26.01
C ASP A 143 1.13 10.80 25.50
N GLY A 144 1.25 9.83 24.59
CA GLY A 144 0.13 9.13 23.96
C GLY A 144 -0.56 9.94 22.86
N GLY A 145 0.19 10.78 22.13
CA GLY A 145 -0.32 11.55 21.00
C GLY A 145 -0.98 12.88 21.36
N ARG A 146 -0.88 13.33 22.62
CA ARG A 146 -1.47 14.61 23.07
C ARG A 146 -0.64 15.79 22.58
N THR A 147 0.68 15.69 22.64
CA THR A 147 1.60 16.67 22.07
C THR A 147 2.52 16.02 21.03
N TRP A 148 2.84 16.80 20.00
CA TRP A 148 3.71 16.40 18.89
C TRP A 148 4.85 17.42 18.81
N ARG A 149 6.10 16.93 18.81
CA ARG A 149 7.30 17.77 18.78
C ARG A 149 8.16 17.41 17.58
N PRO A 150 8.78 18.38 16.90
CA PRO A 150 9.65 18.08 15.76
C PRO A 150 10.81 17.14 16.14
N ALA A 151 11.07 16.15 15.29
CA ALA A 151 12.30 15.38 15.28
C ALA A 151 13.25 15.92 14.21
N SER A 152 14.55 15.70 14.38
CA SER A 152 15.53 16.12 13.38
C SER A 152 15.47 15.17 12.19
N THR A 153 15.19 15.71 11.01
CA THR A 153 15.11 14.96 9.75
C THR A 153 16.23 15.38 8.81
N LYS A 154 16.88 14.41 8.17
CA LYS A 154 17.94 14.65 7.17
C LYS A 154 17.63 13.91 5.89
N ASP A 155 17.76 14.60 4.76
CA ASP A 155 17.69 13.98 3.44
C ASP A 155 18.95 13.13 3.19
N ALA A 156 18.74 11.86 2.86
CA ALA A 156 19.77 10.88 2.50
C ALA A 156 19.77 10.55 1.00
N GLY A 157 18.94 11.25 0.21
CA GLY A 157 18.82 11.11 -1.23
C GLY A 157 17.86 10.01 -1.65
N LYS A 158 17.42 10.06 -2.92
CA LYS A 158 16.55 9.04 -3.55
C LYS A 158 15.25 8.77 -2.76
N GLY A 159 14.65 9.81 -2.17
CA GLY A 159 13.45 9.69 -1.33
C GLY A 159 13.67 9.05 0.03
N THR A 160 14.92 8.84 0.43
CA THR A 160 15.31 8.30 1.75
C THR A 160 15.64 9.43 2.71
N PHE A 161 15.17 9.33 3.94
CA PHE A 161 15.39 10.30 5.00
C PHE A 161 15.78 9.57 6.28
N THR A 162 16.70 10.14 7.06
CA THR A 162 16.95 9.69 8.43
C THR A 162 16.26 10.63 9.42
N VAL A 163 15.73 10.06 10.49
CA VAL A 163 15.03 10.79 11.55
C VAL A 163 15.66 10.45 12.89
N LYS A 164 16.17 11.47 13.60
CA LYS A 164 16.74 11.33 14.94
C LYS A 164 15.71 11.69 16.00
N ILE A 165 15.39 10.71 16.84
CA ILE A 165 14.42 10.79 17.92
C ILE A 165 15.18 10.78 19.24
N LYS A 166 15.04 11.84 20.03
CA LYS A 166 15.60 11.87 21.39
C LYS A 166 14.62 11.19 22.33
N ASN A 167 14.83 9.90 22.60
CA ASN A 167 13.94 9.15 23.48
C ASN A 167 14.05 9.69 24.91
N PRO A 168 12.93 9.93 25.59
CA PRO A 168 12.95 10.29 27.00
C PRO A 168 13.25 9.04 27.85
N ARG A 169 13.27 9.20 29.17
CA ARG A 169 13.27 8.04 30.07
C ARG A 169 11.98 7.23 29.88
N ARG A 170 12.03 5.92 30.18
CA ARG A 170 10.91 5.00 29.97
C ARG A 170 9.61 5.42 30.66
N ASP A 171 9.70 5.95 31.89
CA ASP A 171 8.56 6.45 32.67
C ASP A 171 7.83 7.63 32.00
N GLN A 172 8.55 8.44 31.21
CA GLN A 172 8.01 9.59 30.50
C GLN A 172 7.31 9.22 29.19
N ALA A 173 7.47 7.98 28.72
CA ALA A 173 6.83 7.44 27.51
C ALA A 173 6.16 6.08 27.80
N ALA A 174 5.42 5.98 28.90
CA ALA A 174 4.78 4.73 29.33
C ALA A 174 3.82 4.10 28.29
N LYS A 175 3.31 4.89 27.34
CA LYS A 175 2.45 4.44 26.22
C LYS A 175 3.21 4.17 24.92
N GLY A 176 4.54 4.21 24.98
CA GLY A 176 5.44 4.13 23.83
C GLY A 176 5.67 5.49 23.15
N VAL A 177 6.47 5.44 22.09
CA VAL A 177 6.81 6.57 21.23
C VAL A 177 5.84 6.60 20.06
N GLY A 178 5.09 7.71 19.92
CA GLY A 178 4.28 7.99 18.73
C GLY A 178 5.10 8.73 17.68
N LEU A 179 4.78 8.50 16.40
CA LEU A 179 5.38 9.20 15.26
C LEU A 179 4.33 9.77 14.32
N ARG A 180 4.59 10.97 13.82
CA ARG A 180 3.83 11.58 12.74
C ARG A 180 4.81 12.00 11.65
N ILE A 181 4.65 11.40 10.47
CA ILE A 181 5.49 11.68 9.31
C ILE A 181 4.66 12.39 8.27
N SER A 182 5.17 13.50 7.75
CA SER A 182 4.60 14.19 6.60
C SER A 182 5.64 14.25 5.49
N ALA A 183 5.27 13.93 4.25
CA ALA A 183 6.16 14.04 3.10
C ALA A 183 5.45 14.73 1.93
N THR A 184 6.23 15.40 1.07
CA THR A 184 5.73 16.07 -0.14
C THR A 184 6.58 15.70 -1.34
N ASP A 185 6.02 15.83 -2.54
CA ASP A 185 6.73 15.58 -3.79
C ASP A 185 6.91 16.82 -4.68
N SER A 186 7.52 16.63 -5.85
CA SER A 186 7.78 17.66 -6.85
C SER A 186 6.52 18.15 -7.59
N GLU A 187 5.38 17.48 -7.44
CA GLU A 187 4.11 17.84 -8.06
C GLU A 187 3.11 18.41 -7.04
N GLY A 188 3.55 18.60 -5.80
CA GLY A 188 2.75 19.13 -4.71
C GLY A 188 1.79 18.11 -4.10
N ASN A 189 1.93 16.81 -4.37
CA ASN A 189 1.23 15.79 -3.60
C ASN A 189 1.87 15.64 -2.23
N ALA A 190 1.08 15.21 -1.25
CA ALA A 190 1.49 15.08 0.13
C ALA A 190 0.91 13.82 0.78
N VAL A 191 1.63 13.30 1.77
CA VAL A 191 1.14 12.28 2.69
C VAL A 191 1.42 12.71 4.12
N ARG A 192 0.50 12.42 5.04
CA ARG A 192 0.68 12.52 6.48
C ARG A 192 0.23 11.24 7.14
N GLN A 193 1.16 10.50 7.73
CA GLN A 193 0.86 9.30 8.51
C GLN A 193 1.10 9.56 10.00
N THR A 194 0.14 9.17 10.83
CA THR A 194 0.22 9.22 12.30
C THR A 194 0.17 7.80 12.84
N LEU A 195 1.24 7.41 13.54
CA LEU A 195 1.40 6.16 14.27
C LEU A 195 1.32 6.51 15.77
N PRO A 196 0.18 6.28 16.44
CA PRO A 196 0.03 6.64 17.86
C PRO A 196 1.06 5.98 18.77
N THR A 197 1.44 4.73 18.45
CA THR A 197 2.54 4.00 19.07
C THR A 197 3.34 3.31 17.96
N ALA A 198 4.52 3.84 17.64
CA ALA A 198 5.45 3.27 16.67
C ALA A 198 6.34 2.19 17.29
N TYR A 199 6.83 2.42 18.52
CA TYR A 199 7.63 1.46 19.29
C TYR A 199 7.59 1.79 20.79
N THR A 200 8.19 0.94 21.62
CA THR A 200 8.27 1.16 23.08
C THR A 200 9.71 1.34 23.56
N LEU A 201 9.92 1.84 24.78
CA LEU A 201 11.25 2.07 25.34
C LEU A 201 11.58 1.00 26.38
N ARG A 202 12.82 0.52 26.37
CA ARG A 202 13.33 -0.40 27.40
C ARG A 202 14.18 0.29 28.45
#